data_AF-A0A3B0JKT8-F1
#
_entry.id   AF-A0A3B0JKT8-F1
#
_cell.length_a   1.000
_cell.length_b   1.000
_cell.length_c   1.000
_cell.angle_alpha   90.00
_cell.angle_beta   90.00
_cell.angle_gamma   90.00
#
_symmetry.space_group_name_H-M   'P 1'
#
loop_
_entity.id
_entity.type
_entity.pdbx_description
1 polymer ?
#
loop_
_entity_poly.entity_id
_entity_poly.type
_entity_poly.pdbx_seq_one_letter_code
_entity_poly.pdbx_strand_id
1 'polypeptide(L)'
;MNYLKYLSPIGRCAKPLIRSYTSPAANLLKVPKVELEDGKMLYLLIMVYMHGDTNNGKTVVRGWNTDSHDGIYDKNVRAMEKLGLCTKCLGGGVIDNNEGAKKMKIHGRCKTFGAANHYKTKDILLSSSKYKDFSITVKKEN
;
A
#
# COMPACT_ATOMS: atom_id res chain seq x y z
N MET A 1 -47.50 -11.43 -57.95
CA MET A 1 -47.98 -10.49 -56.91
C MET A 1 -48.08 -11.29 -55.62
N ASN A 2 -47.46 -10.96 -54.48
CA ASN A 2 -46.73 -9.78 -54.06
C ASN A 2 -45.72 -10.17 -52.98
N TYR A 3 -44.66 -9.37 -52.94
CA TYR A 3 -43.59 -9.31 -51.95
C TYR A 3 -44.09 -9.19 -50.52
N LEU A 4 -43.47 -9.91 -49.57
CA LEU A 4 -43.23 -9.35 -48.25
C LEU A 4 -41.94 -9.93 -47.65
N LYS A 5 -40.88 -9.12 -47.77
CA LYS A 5 -39.65 -9.22 -46.99
C LYS A 5 -40.01 -8.89 -45.54
N TYR A 6 -39.66 -9.75 -44.59
CA TYR A 6 -39.66 -9.37 -43.17
C TYR A 6 -38.26 -9.53 -42.62
N LEU A 7 -37.62 -8.37 -42.42
CA LEU A 7 -36.33 -8.23 -41.77
C LEU A 7 -36.50 -8.60 -40.30
N SER A 8 -35.75 -9.60 -39.81
CA SER A 8 -35.61 -9.81 -38.38
C SER A 8 -34.75 -8.70 -37.78
N PRO A 9 -35.13 -8.11 -36.63
CA PRO A 9 -34.27 -7.15 -35.96
C PRO A 9 -33.09 -7.92 -35.37
N ILE A 10 -31.88 -7.53 -35.76
CA ILE A 10 -30.64 -7.95 -35.12
C ILE A 10 -30.75 -7.52 -33.66
N GLY A 11 -31.07 -8.48 -32.78
CA GLY A 11 -31.04 -8.28 -31.34
C GLY A 11 -29.62 -7.93 -30.93
N ARG A 12 -29.32 -6.64 -30.82
CA ARG A 12 -28.15 -6.16 -30.10
C ARG A 12 -28.39 -6.55 -28.64
N CYS A 13 -27.85 -7.69 -28.24
CA CYS A 13 -27.63 -8.01 -26.83
C CYS A 13 -26.78 -6.86 -26.26
N ALA A 14 -27.43 -5.89 -25.64
CA ALA A 14 -26.78 -4.92 -24.79
C ALA A 14 -26.12 -5.74 -23.68
N LYS A 15 -24.80 -5.93 -23.78
CA LYS A 15 -24.02 -6.56 -22.71
C LYS A 15 -24.34 -5.76 -21.45
N PRO A 16 -24.83 -6.38 -20.36
CA PRO A 16 -25.01 -5.64 -19.14
C PRO A 16 -23.66 -5.04 -18.78
N LEU A 17 -23.62 -3.71 -18.67
CA LEU A 17 -22.53 -3.03 -18.00
C LEU A 17 -22.61 -3.47 -16.54
N ILE A 18 -22.01 -4.62 -16.23
CA ILE A 18 -21.73 -4.99 -14.85
C ILE A 18 -20.72 -3.95 -14.38
N ARG A 19 -21.22 -2.89 -13.77
CA ARG A 19 -20.40 -1.95 -13.02
C ARG A 19 -19.78 -2.78 -11.91
N SER A 20 -18.52 -3.16 -12.09
CA SER A 20 -17.76 -3.92 -11.10
C SER A 20 -17.57 -3.02 -9.87
N TYR A 21 -18.52 -3.09 -8.94
CA TYR A 21 -18.39 -2.51 -7.62
C TYR A 21 -17.43 -3.41 -6.84
N THR A 22 -16.13 -3.25 -7.03
CA THR A 22 -15.18 -3.84 -6.09
C THR A 22 -15.41 -3.14 -4.76
N SER A 23 -15.85 -3.87 -3.74
CA SER A 23 -16.08 -3.29 -2.42
C SER A 23 -14.78 -2.63 -1.90
N PRO A 24 -14.86 -1.51 -1.16
CA PRO A 24 -13.68 -0.91 -0.52
C PRO A 24 -12.88 -1.92 0.31
N ALA A 25 -13.56 -2.90 0.92
CA ALA A 25 -12.94 -4.02 1.62
C ALA A 25 -12.09 -4.90 0.69
N ALA A 26 -12.58 -5.24 -0.50
CA ALA A 26 -11.81 -5.99 -1.49
C ALA A 26 -10.57 -5.21 -1.97
N ASN A 27 -10.66 -3.88 -2.07
CA ASN A 27 -9.50 -3.05 -2.43
C ASN A 27 -8.43 -3.05 -1.33
N LEU A 28 -8.82 -3.02 -0.06
CA LEU A 28 -7.89 -3.07 1.07
C LEU A 28 -7.06 -4.36 1.10
N LEU A 29 -7.65 -5.49 0.68
CA LEU A 29 -6.94 -6.76 0.56
C LEU A 29 -5.86 -6.73 -0.51
N LYS A 30 -6.11 -6.03 -1.64
CA LYS A 30 -5.17 -5.91 -2.76
C LYS A 30 -3.95 -5.03 -2.43
N VAL A 31 -4.04 -4.15 -1.45
CA VAL A 31 -2.92 -3.27 -1.06
C VAL A 31 -1.77 -4.13 -0.50
N PRO A 32 -0.56 -4.09 -1.09
CA PRO A 32 0.57 -4.87 -0.59
C PRO A 32 1.01 -4.37 0.79
N LYS A 33 1.37 -5.31 1.67
CA LYS A 33 1.71 -4.99 3.07
C LYS A 33 3.03 -4.22 3.18
N VAL A 34 3.99 -4.52 2.31
CA VAL A 34 5.35 -3.96 2.32
C VAL A 34 5.73 -3.59 0.89
N GLU A 35 6.19 -2.35 0.70
CA GLU A 35 6.87 -1.91 -0.51
C GLU A 35 8.13 -1.16 -0.08
N LEU A 36 9.29 -1.68 -0.48
CA LEU A 36 10.61 -1.18 -0.09
C LEU A 36 11.59 -1.38 -1.25
N GLU A 37 12.53 -0.44 -1.37
CA GLU A 37 13.67 -0.50 -2.29
C GLU A 37 14.89 -1.12 -1.60
N ASP A 38 15.94 -1.42 -2.37
CA ASP A 38 17.24 -1.82 -1.82
C ASP A 38 18.07 -0.58 -1.43
N GLY A 39 18.98 -0.75 -0.49
CA GLY A 39 19.82 0.33 0.02
C GLY A 39 19.21 1.13 1.17
N LYS A 40 19.80 2.30 1.41
CA LYS A 40 19.39 3.21 2.49
C LYS A 40 18.27 4.12 2.00
N MET A 41 17.14 4.11 2.71
CA MET A 41 15.93 4.83 2.31
C MET A 41 15.16 5.36 3.51
N LEU A 42 14.35 6.39 3.25
CA LEU A 42 13.33 6.85 4.20
C LEU A 42 12.12 5.92 4.13
N TYR A 43 11.44 5.74 5.25
CA TYR A 43 10.23 4.93 5.30
C TYR A 43 9.14 5.55 6.19
N LEU A 44 7.90 5.18 5.91
CA LEU A 44 6.71 5.48 6.68
C LEU A 44 5.96 4.22 7.06
N LEU A 45 5.41 4.23 8.28
CA LEU A 45 4.41 3.29 8.74
C LEU A 45 3.04 3.94 8.57
N ILE A 46 2.19 3.36 7.72
CA ILE A 46 0.92 3.98 7.32
C ILE A 46 -0.23 3.02 7.62
N MET A 47 -1.30 3.54 8.22
CA MET A 47 -2.56 2.82 8.34
C MET A 47 -3.46 3.19 7.16
N VAL A 48 -3.83 2.19 6.36
CA VAL A 48 -4.78 2.33 5.25
C VAL A 48 -6.11 1.76 5.71
N TYR A 49 -7.21 2.47 5.51
CA TYR A 49 -8.52 2.10 6.02
C TYR A 49 -9.63 2.57 5.09
N MET A 50 -10.84 2.03 5.26
CA MET A 50 -12.00 2.43 4.45
C MET A 50 -12.58 3.73 4.99
N HIS A 51 -13.15 4.57 4.11
CA HIS A 51 -13.80 5.78 4.56
C HIS A 51 -14.94 5.45 5.56
N GLY A 52 -14.94 6.09 6.73
CA GLY A 52 -15.90 5.84 7.80
C GLY A 52 -15.61 4.61 8.69
N ASP A 53 -14.59 3.80 8.39
CA ASP A 53 -14.19 2.65 9.21
C ASP A 53 -12.68 2.62 9.42
N THR A 54 -12.24 3.22 10.53
CA THR A 54 -10.84 3.28 10.96
C THR A 54 -10.40 2.05 11.75
N ASN A 55 -11.35 1.24 12.26
CA ASN A 55 -11.05 0.11 13.15
C ASN A 55 -10.53 -1.09 12.35
N ASN A 56 -11.01 -1.29 11.13
CA ASN A 56 -10.61 -2.39 10.25
C ASN A 56 -9.45 -2.02 9.30
N GLY A 57 -8.57 -1.12 9.73
CA GLY A 57 -7.44 -0.65 8.94
C GLY A 57 -6.29 -1.66 8.81
N LYS A 58 -5.64 -1.65 7.64
CA LYS A 58 -4.41 -2.41 7.36
C LYS A 58 -3.21 -1.51 7.58
N THR A 59 -2.28 -1.92 8.44
CA THR A 59 -0.97 -1.25 8.57
C THR A 59 -0.03 -1.73 7.47
N VAL A 60 0.56 -0.78 6.73
CA VAL A 60 1.50 -1.03 5.64
C VAL A 60 2.81 -0.28 5.87
N VAL A 61 3.89 -0.81 5.30
CA VAL A 61 5.22 -0.19 5.31
C VAL A 61 5.54 0.26 3.89
N ARG A 62 5.93 1.54 3.76
CA ARG A 62 6.32 2.16 2.49
C ARG A 62 7.67 2.84 2.65
N GLY A 63 8.60 2.58 1.72
CA GLY A 63 9.91 3.24 1.72
C GLY A 63 10.50 3.27 0.32
N TRP A 64 11.07 4.42 -0.03
CA TRP A 64 11.68 4.71 -1.32
C TRP A 64 12.89 5.63 -1.09
N ASN A 65 13.81 5.65 -2.04
CA ASN A 65 14.92 6.60 -2.02
C ASN A 65 14.42 8.01 -2.37
N THR A 66 14.06 8.79 -1.34
CA THR A 66 13.55 10.17 -1.46
C THR A 66 14.23 11.09 -0.46
N ASP A 67 14.18 12.39 -0.71
CA ASP A 67 14.76 13.41 0.19
C ASP A 67 13.90 13.67 1.43
N SER A 68 12.58 13.45 1.34
CA SER A 68 11.62 13.73 2.41
C SER A 68 10.57 12.64 2.58
N HIS A 69 10.09 12.48 3.82
CA HIS A 69 8.97 11.58 4.14
C HIS A 69 7.64 12.05 3.54
N ASP A 70 7.47 13.35 3.33
CA ASP A 70 6.21 13.91 2.81
C ASP A 70 5.96 13.41 1.37
N GLY A 71 7.01 13.33 0.54
CA GLY A 71 6.90 12.75 -0.81
C GLY A 71 6.45 11.27 -0.80
N ILE A 72 6.88 10.50 0.21
CA ILE A 72 6.43 9.11 0.40
C ILE A 72 4.93 9.10 0.76
N TYR A 73 4.53 9.97 1.68
CA TYR A 73 3.14 10.04 2.13
C TYR A 73 2.21 10.46 1.00
N ASP A 74 2.54 11.53 0.26
CA ASP A 74 1.73 12.06 -0.83
C ASP A 74 1.55 11.03 -1.96
N LYS A 75 2.63 10.32 -2.32
CA LYS A 75 2.55 9.23 -3.31
C LYS A 75 1.61 8.12 -2.84
N ASN A 76 1.69 7.74 -1.56
CA ASN A 76 0.82 6.72 -1.00
C ASN A 76 -0.66 7.19 -0.92
N VAL A 77 -0.91 8.44 -0.50
CA VAL A 77 -2.26 9.04 -0.47
C VAL A 77 -2.89 8.98 -1.86
N ARG A 78 -2.21 9.50 -2.89
CA ARG A 78 -2.70 9.49 -4.27
C ARG A 78 -2.98 8.08 -4.79
N ALA A 79 -2.19 7.08 -4.38
CA ALA A 79 -2.42 5.69 -4.76
C ALA A 79 -3.65 5.09 -4.06
N MET A 80 -3.84 5.39 -2.78
CA MET A 80 -4.96 4.87 -1.99
C MET A 80 -6.29 5.57 -2.32
N GLU A 81 -6.26 6.87 -2.62
CA GLU A 81 -7.45 7.63 -3.05
C GLU A 81 -8.06 7.07 -4.33
N LYS A 82 -7.23 6.64 -5.30
CA LYS A 82 -7.69 5.95 -6.51
C LYS A 82 -8.44 4.64 -6.22
N LEU A 83 -8.18 4.04 -5.06
CA LEU A 83 -8.85 2.83 -4.58
C LEU A 83 -10.04 3.13 -3.66
N GLY A 84 -10.34 4.41 -3.40
CA GLY A 84 -11.38 4.85 -2.46
C GLY A 84 -11.01 4.59 -1.00
N LEU A 85 -9.72 4.54 -0.67
CA LEU A 85 -9.20 4.26 0.67
C LEU A 85 -8.61 5.52 1.30
N CYS A 86 -8.76 5.63 2.61
CA CYS A 86 -8.16 6.68 3.42
C CYS A 86 -6.85 6.20 4.04
N THR A 87 -5.99 7.15 4.42
CA THR A 87 -4.69 6.83 5.02
C THR A 87 -4.43 7.69 6.25
N LYS A 88 -3.63 7.17 7.17
CA LYS A 88 -3.15 7.87 8.36
C LYS A 88 -1.70 7.47 8.59
N CYS A 89 -0.81 8.46 8.62
CA CYS A 89 0.58 8.23 8.98
C CYS A 89 0.71 7.89 10.48
N LEU A 90 1.46 6.84 10.80
CA LEU A 90 1.77 6.41 12.17
C LEU A 90 3.21 6.74 12.57
N GLY A 91 3.90 7.56 11.77
CA GLY A 91 5.30 7.93 11.92
C GLY A 91 6.20 7.31 10.86
N GLY A 92 7.49 7.62 10.96
CA GLY A 92 8.50 7.08 10.04
C GLY A 92 9.89 6.97 10.63
N GLY A 93 10.85 6.70 9.75
CA GLY A 93 12.26 6.60 10.09
C GLY A 93 13.11 6.34 8.85
N VAL A 94 14.21 5.64 9.05
CA VAL A 94 15.20 5.24 8.04
C VAL A 94 15.36 3.72 8.10
N ILE A 95 15.44 3.11 6.93
CA ILE A 95 15.78 1.70 6.77
C ILE A 95 17.04 1.61 5.93
N ASP A 96 18.06 0.93 6.44
CA ASP A 96 19.19 0.46 5.64
C ASP A 96 18.89 -0.99 5.24
N ASN A 97 18.48 -1.21 3.99
CA ASN A 97 18.25 -2.51 3.41
C ASN A 97 19.51 -2.96 2.65
N ASN A 98 19.99 -4.16 2.94
CA ASN A 98 21.03 -4.82 2.15
C ASN A 98 20.47 -6.18 1.73
N GLU A 99 19.89 -6.21 0.53
CA GLU A 99 19.27 -7.43 -0.01
C GLU A 99 20.28 -8.55 -0.21
N GLY A 100 21.51 -8.24 -0.64
CA GLY A 100 22.58 -9.22 -0.85
C GLY A 100 22.98 -9.96 0.44
N ALA A 101 23.07 -9.25 1.56
CA ALA A 101 23.41 -9.83 2.86
C ALA A 101 22.19 -10.31 3.66
N LYS A 102 20.95 -10.12 3.16
CA LYS A 102 19.69 -10.35 3.88
C LYS A 102 19.67 -9.69 5.27
N LYS A 103 20.17 -8.45 5.35
CA LYS A 103 20.26 -7.68 6.59
C LYS A 103 19.51 -6.36 6.43
N MET A 104 18.74 -6.01 7.44
CA MET A 104 18.07 -4.72 7.51
C MET A 104 18.28 -4.07 8.86
N LYS A 105 18.46 -2.75 8.84
CA LYS A 105 18.55 -1.93 10.04
C LYS A 105 17.48 -0.86 10.01
N ILE A 106 16.69 -0.76 11.08
CA ILE A 106 15.63 0.24 11.23
C ILE A 106 16.04 1.20 12.34
N HIS A 107 16.01 2.51 12.08
CA HIS A 107 16.39 3.56 13.02
C HIS A 107 15.85 4.92 12.59
N GLY A 108 16.14 5.97 13.38
CA GLY A 108 15.81 7.34 13.02
C GLY A 108 14.33 7.67 13.18
N ARG A 109 13.96 8.90 12.84
CA ARG A 109 12.59 9.40 12.94
C ARG A 109 12.19 10.23 11.72
N CYS A 110 10.89 10.33 11.47
CA CYS A 110 10.36 11.31 10.53
C CYS A 110 10.31 12.70 11.20
N LYS A 111 10.70 13.74 10.46
CA LYS A 111 10.61 15.14 10.93
C LYS A 111 9.15 15.58 11.08
N THR A 112 8.31 15.27 10.10
CA THR A 112 6.92 15.71 10.02
C THR A 112 5.97 14.88 10.90
N PHE A 113 6.13 13.56 10.89
CA PHE A 113 5.18 12.62 11.51
C PHE A 113 5.72 11.94 12.78
N GLY A 114 6.94 12.27 13.21
CA GLY A 114 7.59 11.66 14.37
C GLY A 114 8.13 10.25 14.11
N ALA A 115 8.60 9.60 15.17
CA ALA A 115 9.16 8.25 15.10
C ALA A 115 8.06 7.20 14.97
N ALA A 116 8.20 6.29 14.01
CA ALA A 116 7.34 5.11 13.91
C ALA A 116 7.65 4.10 15.02
N ASN A 117 6.70 3.21 15.30
CA ASN A 117 7.00 1.99 16.04
C ASN A 117 7.85 1.04 15.15
N HIS A 118 9.16 1.08 15.35
CA HIS A 118 10.13 0.28 14.57
C HIS A 118 9.98 -1.23 14.82
N TYR A 119 9.57 -1.65 16.03
CA TYR A 119 9.32 -3.07 16.31
C TYR A 119 8.12 -3.59 15.54
N LYS A 120 7.01 -2.84 15.53
CA LYS A 120 5.85 -3.16 14.69
C LYS A 120 6.22 -3.20 13.20
N THR A 121 7.10 -2.29 12.76
CA THR A 121 7.65 -2.29 11.40
C THR A 121 8.41 -3.59 11.12
N LYS A 122 9.30 -4.00 12.02
CA LYS A 122 10.04 -5.27 11.94
C LYS A 122 9.10 -6.47 11.81
N ASP A 123 8.06 -6.55 12.65
CA ASP A 123 7.11 -7.68 12.61
C ASP A 123 6.36 -7.75 11.28
N ILE A 124 5.96 -6.58 10.74
CA ILE A 124 5.34 -6.48 9.43
C ILE A 124 6.29 -6.97 8.33
N LEU A 125 7.56 -6.59 8.39
CA LEU A 125 8.57 -7.04 7.42
C LEU A 125 8.79 -8.55 7.50
N LEU A 126 8.97 -9.12 8.69
CA LEU A 126 9.15 -10.56 8.87
C LEU A 126 7.92 -11.36 8.42
N SER A 127 6.72 -10.79 8.51
CA SER A 127 5.50 -11.42 7.98
C SER A 127 5.39 -11.40 6.45
N SER A 128 6.26 -10.67 5.75
CA SER A 128 6.32 -10.63 4.29
C SER A 128 7.20 -11.76 3.77
N SER A 129 6.76 -12.44 2.71
CA SER A 129 7.51 -13.53 2.07
C SER A 129 8.91 -13.11 1.60
N LYS A 130 9.10 -11.84 1.21
CA LYS A 130 10.39 -11.31 0.75
C LYS A 130 11.42 -11.16 1.88
N TYR A 131 10.98 -10.79 3.09
CA TYR A 131 11.87 -10.41 4.19
C TYR A 131 11.83 -11.36 5.40
N LYS A 132 11.09 -12.47 5.32
CA LYS A 132 10.98 -13.47 6.39
C LYS A 132 12.32 -14.00 6.90
N ASP A 133 13.31 -14.13 6.01
CA ASP A 133 14.63 -14.69 6.31
C ASP A 133 15.68 -13.59 6.59
N PHE A 134 15.26 -12.33 6.71
CA PHE A 134 16.18 -11.22 6.94
C PHE A 134 16.51 -11.08 8.42
N SER A 135 17.78 -10.80 8.71
CA SER A 135 18.20 -10.36 10.03
C SER A 135 17.89 -8.88 10.20
N ILE A 136 16.78 -8.57 10.88
CA ILE A 136 16.31 -7.19 11.10
C ILE A 136 16.66 -6.71 12.51
N THR A 137 17.46 -5.66 12.58
CA THR A 137 17.88 -5.01 13.83
C THR A 137 17.23 -3.63 13.95
N VAL A 138 16.63 -3.36 15.12
CA VAL A 138 16.06 -2.06 15.47
C VAL A 138 17.03 -1.33 16.39
N LYS A 139 17.48 -0.13 16.02
CA LYS A 139 18.28 0.72 16.91
C LYS A 139 17.33 1.63 17.69
N LYS A 140 17.42 1.64 19.02
CA LYS A 140 16.78 2.69 19.84
C LYS A 140 17.51 4.01 19.61
N GLU A 141 16.77 5.07 19.32
CA GLU A 141 17.27 6.43 19.55
C GLU A 141 17.30 6.63 21.07
N ASN A 142 18.46 7.03 21.61
CA ASN A 142 18.64 7.47 22.99
C ASN A 142 18.24 8.94 23.10
#